data_AF-A0A5M4FB37-F1
#
_entry.id   AF-A0A5M4FB37-F1
#
_cell.length_a   1.000
_cell.length_b   1.000
_cell.length_c   1.000
_cell.angle_alpha   90.00
_cell.angle_beta   90.00
_cell.angle_gamma   90.00
#
_symmetry.space_group_name_H-M   'P 1'
#
loop_
_entity.id
_entity.type
_entity.pdbx_description
1 polymer ?
#
loop_
_entity_poly.entity_id
_entity_poly.type
_entity_poly.pdbx_seq_one_letter_code
_entity_poly.pdbx_strand_id
1 'polypeptide(L)'
;MAKRPYRPEGERARHEYVLTPAGRDLRTVMVALMDWGDAHRPGQDGPPMSLRHRDCGAEIHAHLTCSAGHEIDPTTRAELVALPGAKLAG
;
A
#
# COMPACT_ATOMS: atom_id res chain seq x y z
N MET A 1 9.86 4.57 8.20
CA MET A 1 10.65 5.73 7.74
C MET A 1 11.92 5.80 8.56
N ALA A 2 13.02 6.29 7.98
CA ALA A 2 14.28 6.51 8.70
C ALA A 2 14.76 7.94 8.48
N LYS A 3 15.32 8.53 9.53
CA LYS A 3 15.86 9.89 9.52
C LYS A 3 17.34 9.84 9.13
N ARG A 4 17.74 10.58 8.10
CA ARG A 4 19.16 10.70 7.68
C ARG A 4 19.58 12.18 7.65
N PRO A 5 20.82 12.51 8.03
CA PRO A 5 21.34 13.86 7.83
C PRO A 5 21.47 14.13 6.32
N TYR A 6 20.98 15.30 5.90
CA TYR A 6 21.04 15.78 4.53
C TYR A 6 21.55 17.22 4.53
N ARG A 7 22.57 17.51 3.72
CA ARG A 7 23.14 18.85 3.62
C ARG A 7 23.36 19.20 2.15
N PRO A 8 22.51 20.07 1.56
CA PRO A 8 22.82 20.71 0.29
C PRO A 8 24.12 21.52 0.42
N GLU A 9 24.90 21.58 -0.67
CA GLU A 9 26.15 22.33 -0.71
C GLU A 9 25.89 23.82 -0.41
N GLY A 10 26.65 24.40 0.53
CA GLY A 10 26.48 25.79 0.96
C GLY A 10 25.39 26.06 2.01
N GLU A 11 24.57 25.06 2.38
CA GLU A 11 23.44 25.24 3.31
C GLU A 11 23.65 24.64 4.72
N ARG A 12 22.77 24.98 5.66
CA ARG A 12 22.71 24.36 7.01
C ARG A 12 22.20 22.91 6.89
N ALA A 13 22.77 22.01 7.70
CA ALA A 13 22.34 20.61 7.73
C ALA A 13 20.84 20.48 8.11
N ARG A 14 20.10 19.69 7.34
CA ARG A 14 18.72 19.29 7.59
C ARG A 14 18.65 17.76 7.74
N HIS A 15 17.45 17.26 7.95
CA HIS A 15 17.19 15.84 7.94
C HIS A 15 16.27 15.50 6.77
N GLU A 16 16.60 14.42 6.06
CA GLU A 16 15.71 13.78 5.11
C GLU A 16 15.00 12.58 5.78
N TYR A 17 13.76 12.32 5.37
CA TYR A 17 13.00 11.14 5.79
C TYR A 17 12.91 10.19 4.60
N VAL A 18 13.64 9.09 4.69
CA VAL A 18 13.67 8.09 3.64
C VAL A 18 12.79 6.90 4.02
N LEU A 19 12.19 6.26 3.01
CA LEU A 19 11.44 5.03 3.23
C LEU A 19 12.38 3.90 3.64
N THR A 20 12.01 3.22 4.73
CA THR A 20 12.57 1.94 5.15
C THR A 20 12.03 0.82 4.25
N PRO A 21 12.60 -0.41 4.27
CA PRO A 21 12.01 -1.55 3.58
C PRO A 21 10.51 -1.72 3.89
N ALA A 22 10.15 -1.76 5.18
CA ALA A 22 8.73 -1.78 5.59
C ALA A 22 7.90 -0.60 5.08
N GLY A 23 8.52 0.58 4.89
CA GLY A 23 7.83 1.74 4.31
C GLY A 23 7.63 1.62 2.79
N ARG A 24 8.49 0.88 2.10
CA ARG A 24 8.32 0.53 0.68
C ARG A 24 7.24 -0.54 0.50
N ASP A 25 7.19 -1.51 1.41
CA ASP A 25 6.17 -2.57 1.40
C ASP A 25 4.77 -2.04 1.68
N LEU A 26 4.66 -0.94 2.43
CA LEU A 26 3.38 -0.25 2.68
C LEU A 26 2.67 0.24 1.40
N ARG A 27 3.38 0.32 0.26
CA ARG A 27 2.78 0.68 -1.03
C ARG A 27 1.52 -0.12 -1.34
N THR A 28 1.52 -1.43 -1.08
CA THR A 28 0.36 -2.30 -1.38
C THR A 28 -0.88 -1.89 -0.59
N VAL A 29 -0.71 -1.54 0.70
CA VAL A 29 -1.81 -1.06 1.55
C VAL A 29 -2.37 0.28 1.03
N MET A 30 -1.48 1.18 0.61
CA MET A 30 -1.89 2.46 0.04
C MET A 30 -2.72 2.30 -1.24
N VAL A 31 -2.34 1.35 -2.12
CA VAL A 31 -3.10 1.04 -3.34
C VAL A 31 -4.48 0.50 -3.01
N ALA A 32 -4.57 -0.48 -2.10
CA ALA A 32 -5.87 -1.03 -1.68
C ALA A 32 -6.80 0.05 -1.08
N LEU A 33 -6.25 1.01 -0.34
CA LEU A 33 -7.02 2.12 0.21
C LEU A 33 -7.49 3.11 -0.88
N MET A 34 -6.68 3.33 -1.93
CA MET A 34 -7.10 4.13 -3.09
C MET A 34 -8.26 3.44 -3.82
N ASP A 35 -8.13 2.15 -4.15
CA ASP A 35 -9.19 1.37 -4.82
C ASP A 35 -10.51 1.41 -4.02
N TRP A 36 -10.44 1.26 -2.69
CA TRP A 36 -11.61 1.40 -1.81
C TRP A 36 -12.20 2.82 -1.85
N GLY A 37 -11.34 3.84 -1.81
CA GLY A 37 -11.75 5.24 -1.85
C GLY A 37 -12.47 5.58 -3.16
N ASP A 38 -11.96 5.09 -4.29
CA ASP A 38 -12.55 5.29 -5.60
C ASP A 38 -13.92 4.61 -5.72
N ALA A 39 -14.06 3.40 -5.16
CA ALA A 39 -15.32 2.65 -5.18
C ALA A 39 -16.41 3.25 -4.28
N HIS A 40 -16.04 3.86 -3.15
CA HIS A 40 -16.99 4.25 -2.10
C HIS A 40 -17.08 5.75 -1.83
N ARG A 41 -16.13 6.54 -2.31
CA ARG A 41 -16.09 8.00 -2.15
C ARG A 41 -15.64 8.71 -3.44
N PRO A 42 -16.21 8.40 -4.61
CA PRO A 42 -15.86 9.10 -5.83
C PRO A 42 -16.19 10.60 -5.70
N GLY A 43 -15.32 11.46 -6.23
CA GLY A 43 -15.63 12.86 -6.43
C GLY A 43 -16.76 13.04 -7.44
N GLN A 44 -17.28 14.27 -7.58
CA GLN A 44 -18.31 14.57 -8.60
C GLN A 44 -17.85 14.24 -10.02
N ASP A 45 -16.55 14.40 -10.27
CA ASP A 45 -15.90 14.10 -11.56
C ASP A 45 -15.17 12.73 -11.57
N GLY A 46 -15.41 11.88 -10.56
CA GLY A 46 -14.75 10.58 -10.40
C GLY A 46 -13.49 10.60 -9.50
N PRO A 47 -12.66 9.53 -9.56
CA PRO A 47 -11.39 9.44 -8.84
C PRO A 47 -10.43 10.60 -9.18
N PRO A 48 -9.82 11.27 -8.19
CA PRO A 48 -8.95 12.41 -8.43
C PRO A 48 -7.55 12.00 -8.95
N MET A 49 -7.18 10.73 -8.83
CA MET A 49 -5.87 10.20 -9.19
C MET A 49 -6.00 8.76 -9.72
N SER A 50 -5.16 8.39 -10.68
CA SER A 50 -4.98 7.00 -11.14
C SER A 50 -3.51 6.62 -11.05
N LEU A 51 -3.21 5.52 -10.35
CA LEU A 51 -1.87 4.98 -10.25
C LEU A 51 -1.60 4.07 -11.45
N ARG A 52 -0.56 4.37 -12.23
CA ARG A 52 -0.27 3.66 -13.48
C ARG A 52 1.13 3.09 -13.49
N HIS A 53 1.29 1.92 -14.11
CA HIS A 53 2.59 1.35 -14.41
C HIS A 53 3.31 2.24 -15.42
N ARG A 54 4.53 2.64 -15.09
CA ARG A 54 5.28 3.62 -15.88
C ARG A 54 5.55 3.14 -17.31
N ASP A 55 5.83 1.86 -17.49
CA ASP A 55 6.33 1.36 -18.77
C ASP A 55 5.21 0.99 -19.75
N CYS A 56 4.05 0.51 -19.26
CA CYS A 56 2.92 0.13 -20.12
C CYS A 56 1.69 1.03 -19.98
N GLY A 57 1.65 1.91 -18.99
CA GLY A 57 0.51 2.80 -18.75
C GLY A 57 -0.75 2.11 -18.22
N ALA A 58 -0.71 0.81 -17.91
CA ALA A 58 -1.84 0.11 -17.29
C ALA A 58 -2.05 0.60 -15.85
N GLU A 59 -3.30 0.60 -15.38
CA GLU A 59 -3.62 0.95 -14.00
C GLU A 59 -3.12 -0.12 -13.03
N ILE A 60 -2.74 0.32 -11.83
CA ILE A 60 -2.25 -0.54 -10.75
C ILE A 60 -3.34 -0.61 -9.70
N HIS A 61 -3.84 -1.83 -9.48
CA HIS A 61 -4.83 -2.15 -8.44
C HIS A 61 -4.26 -3.16 -7.44
N ALA A 62 -4.86 -3.22 -6.26
CA ALA A 62 -4.55 -4.22 -5.25
C ALA A 62 -5.45 -5.45 -5.42
N HIS A 63 -4.85 -6.60 -5.67
CA HIS A 63 -5.55 -7.89 -5.70
C HIS A 63 -5.00 -8.80 -4.59
N LEU A 64 -5.87 -9.62 -4.02
CA LEU A 64 -5.50 -10.65 -3.07
C LEU A 64 -5.35 -11.98 -3.80
N THR A 65 -4.32 -12.74 -3.45
CA THR A 65 -4.08 -14.08 -3.96
C THR A 65 -3.77 -15.02 -2.81
N CYS A 66 -4.29 -16.26 -2.84
CA CYS A 66 -3.83 -17.28 -1.89
C CYS A 66 -2.48 -17.87 -2.31
N SER A 67 -1.88 -18.67 -1.42
CA SER A 67 -0.58 -19.32 -1.68
C SER A 67 -0.60 -20.32 -2.85
N ALA A 68 -1.79 -20.77 -3.27
CA ALA A 68 -1.97 -21.62 -4.46
C ALA A 68 -2.16 -20.81 -5.76
N GLY A 69 -2.14 -19.47 -5.70
CA GLY A 69 -2.25 -18.60 -6.87
C GLY A 69 -3.68 -18.29 -7.32
N HIS A 70 -4.71 -18.69 -6.56
CA HIS A 70 -6.09 -18.28 -6.83
C HIS A 70 -6.28 -16.81 -6.45
N GLU A 71 -6.99 -16.05 -7.29
CA GLU A 71 -7.47 -14.71 -6.95
C GLU A 71 -8.56 -14.81 -5.87
N ILE A 72 -8.53 -13.87 -4.92
CA ILE A 72 -9.45 -13.79 -3.80
C ILE A 72 -10.25 -12.49 -3.93
N ASP A 73 -11.50 -12.63 -4.36
CA ASP A 73 -12.46 -11.53 -4.44
C ASP A 73 -13.40 -11.50 -3.21
N PRO A 74 -14.23 -10.45 -3.03
CA PRO A 74 -15.12 -10.33 -1.85
C PRO A 74 -16.15 -11.47 -1.66
N THR A 75 -16.44 -12.26 -2.68
CA THR A 75 -17.33 -13.43 -2.61
C THR A 75 -16.58 -14.72 -2.24
N THR A 76 -15.25 -14.70 -2.30
CA THR A 76 -14.42 -15.84 -1.95
C THR A 76 -14.47 -16.07 -0.44
N ARG A 77 -14.80 -17.30 -0.03
CA ARG A 77 -14.81 -17.67 1.39
C ARG A 77 -13.38 -17.75 1.91
N ALA A 78 -13.10 -17.03 2.99
CA ALA A 78 -11.85 -17.07 3.70
C ALA A 78 -12.10 -17.29 5.20
N GLU A 79 -11.13 -17.92 5.86
CA GLU A 79 -11.15 -18.16 7.30
C GLU A 79 -9.90 -17.57 7.96
N LEU A 80 -10.09 -16.93 9.12
CA LEU A 80 -8.98 -16.50 9.97
C LEU A 80 -8.66 -17.62 10.96
N VAL A 81 -7.47 -18.19 10.83
CA VAL A 81 -6.98 -19.26 11.72
C VAL A 81 -5.92 -18.69 12.65
N ALA A 82 -6.10 -18.90 13.96
CA ALA A 82 -5.10 -18.52 14.95
C ALA A 82 -3.84 -19.39 14.79
N LEU A 83 -2.68 -18.74 14.62
CA LEU A 83 -1.39 -19.43 14.59
C LEU A 83 -0.91 -19.75 16.01
N PRO A 84 0.01 -20.72 16.20
CA PRO A 84 0.48 -21.12 17.53
C PRO A 84 1.04 -19.96 18.40
N GLY A 85 1.51 -18.88 17.77
CA GLY A 85 2.00 -17.68 18.46
C GLY A 85 0.95 -16.60 18.74
N ALA A 86 -0.31 -16.82 18.35
CA ALA A 86 -1.38 -15.83 18.53
C ALA A 86 -1.72 -15.70 20.02
N LYS A 87 -1.31 -14.58 20.63
CA LYS A 87 -1.91 -14.11 21.88
C LYS A 87 -3.18 -13.37 21.50
N LEU A 88 -4.30 -14.09 21.45
CA LEU A 88 -5.60 -13.43 21.36
C LEU A 88 -5.78 -12.63 22.65
N ALA A 89 -5.83 -11.31 22.55
CA ALA A 89 -6.13 -10.46 23.69
C ALA A 89 -7.53 -10.85 24.18
N GLY A 90 -7.61 -11.34 25.42
CA GLY A 90 -8.87 -11.57 26.12
C GLY A 90 -9.48 -10.27 26.64
#